data_AF-A0A0R2A2F5-F1
#
_entry.id   AF-A0A0R2A2F5-F1
#
_cell.length_a   1.000
_cell.length_b   1.000
_cell.length_c   1.000
_cell.angle_alpha   90.00
_cell.angle_beta   90.00
_cell.angle_gamma   90.00
#
_symmetry.space_group_name_H-M   'P 1'
#
loop_
_entity.id
_entity.type
_entity.pdbx_description
1 polymer ?
#
loop_
_entity_poly.entity_id
_entity_poly.type
_entity_poly.pdbx_seq_one_letter_code
_entity_poly.pdbx_strand_id
1 'polypeptide(L)'
;MDVIDEHEHLKSQQHQIGDLKATCGLCKRYIELQSTIANVAEMIGHIEVAEQRVSASQSATLNYFQCQHLDRSVYIVRTTSAQKVATIIGKTLDPSEWITIQITAKRAFRLIELLDGSHGTQKISFLKGNQKFEGIISSLES
;
A
#
# COMPACT_ATOMS: atom_id res chain seq x y z
N MET A 1 -23.55 10.43 -3.39
CA MET A 1 -23.54 11.86 -3.04
C MET A 1 -22.54 11.99 -1.91
N ASP A 2 -21.49 12.79 -2.09
CA ASP A 2 -20.46 12.99 -1.05
C ASP A 2 -20.97 13.97 0.03
N VAL A 3 -20.39 13.94 1.23
CA VAL A 3 -20.72 14.84 2.36
C VAL A 3 -20.51 16.30 1.98
N ILE A 4 -19.55 16.58 1.08
CA ILE A 4 -19.31 17.91 0.51
C ILE A 4 -20.49 18.30 -0.41
N ASP A 5 -20.88 17.42 -1.34
CA ASP A 5 -22.01 17.66 -2.25
C ASP A 5 -23.33 17.87 -1.50
N GLU A 6 -23.54 17.12 -0.42
CA GLU A 6 -24.73 17.19 0.43
C GLU A 6 -24.76 18.47 1.28
N HIS A 7 -23.59 18.97 1.70
CA HIS A 7 -23.45 20.26 2.38
C HIS A 7 -23.69 21.44 1.43
N GLU A 8 -23.24 21.34 0.17
CA GLU A 8 -23.44 22.39 -0.83
C GLU A 8 -24.89 22.46 -1.33
N HIS A 9 -25.62 21.34 -1.36
CA HIS A 9 -27.02 21.27 -1.80
C HIS A 9 -28.04 21.80 -0.78
N LEU A 10 -27.70 21.84 0.52
CA LEU A 10 -28.56 22.42 1.53
C LEU A 10 -28.53 23.95 1.43
N LYS A 11 -29.67 24.56 1.06
CA LYS A 11 -29.92 26.00 0.85
C LYS A 11 -29.64 26.94 2.05
N SER A 12 -28.92 26.50 3.08
CA SER A 12 -28.52 27.30 4.26
C SER A 12 -27.00 27.52 4.31
N GLN A 13 -26.42 27.90 3.18
CA GLN A 13 -25.01 28.30 3.06
C GLN A 13 -24.74 29.61 3.82
N GLN A 14 -24.48 29.52 5.12
CA GLN A 14 -23.90 30.61 5.91
C GLN A 14 -22.43 30.37 6.28
N HIS A 15 -21.85 29.25 5.86
CA HIS A 15 -20.49 28.85 6.25
C HIS A 15 -19.91 27.78 5.31
N GLN A 16 -18.59 27.64 5.29
CA GLN A 16 -17.91 26.58 4.54
C GLN A 16 -17.92 25.27 5.32
N ILE A 17 -17.86 24.14 4.60
CA ILE A 17 -17.83 22.82 5.26
C ILE A 17 -16.54 22.69 6.08
N GLY A 18 -16.69 22.43 7.38
CA GLY A 18 -15.59 22.41 8.34
C GLY A 18 -15.55 23.61 9.30
N ASP A 19 -16.30 24.68 9.04
CA ASP A 19 -16.25 25.89 9.86
C ASP A 19 -17.05 25.78 11.18
N LEU A 20 -18.26 25.21 11.12
CA LEU A 20 -19.21 25.24 12.24
C LEU A 20 -19.47 23.85 12.83
N LYS A 21 -18.45 23.23 13.42
CA LYS A 21 -18.54 21.91 14.08
C LYS A 21 -19.62 21.82 15.16
N ALA A 22 -19.91 22.93 15.84
CA ALA A 22 -20.84 22.98 16.97
C ALA A 22 -22.32 22.99 16.55
N THR A 23 -22.63 23.48 15.35
CA THR A 23 -24.01 23.75 14.92
C THR A 23 -24.38 23.08 13.59
N CYS A 24 -23.41 22.66 12.78
CA CYS A 24 -23.64 21.94 11.53
C CYS A 24 -23.21 20.47 11.64
N GLY A 25 -24.18 19.56 11.55
CA GLY A 25 -23.95 18.11 11.64
C GLY A 25 -23.07 17.56 10.50
N LEU A 26 -23.15 18.18 9.31
CA LEU A 26 -22.32 17.81 8.16
C LEU A 26 -20.86 18.30 8.32
N CYS A 27 -20.64 19.51 8.86
CA CYS A 27 -19.30 19.97 9.24
C CYS A 27 -18.67 19.06 10.30
N LYS A 28 -19.44 18.65 11.30
CA LYS A 28 -18.97 17.71 12.33
C LYS A 28 -18.52 16.39 11.70
N ARG A 29 -19.33 15.82 10.82
CA ARG A 29 -19.03 14.55 10.13
C ARG A 29 -17.81 14.67 9.20
N TYR A 30 -17.67 15.78 8.50
CA TYR A 30 -16.50 16.07 7.65
C TYR A 30 -15.20 16.12 8.48
N ILE A 31 -15.20 16.81 9.62
CA ILE A 31 -14.03 16.90 10.51
C ILE A 31 -13.68 15.55 11.13
N GLU A 32 -14.68 14.75 11.50
CA GLU A 32 -14.49 13.39 12.03
C GLU A 32 -13.87 12.46 10.97
N LEU A 33 -14.30 12.57 9.71
CA LEU A 33 -13.72 11.83 8.59
C LEU A 33 -12.28 12.28 8.30
N GLN A 34 -12.02 13.58 8.27
CA GLN A 34 -10.66 14.13 8.13
C GLN A 34 -9.73 13.67 9.26
N SER A 35 -10.21 13.66 10.50
CA SER A 35 -9.44 13.15 11.65
C SER A 35 -9.18 11.65 11.53
N THR A 36 -10.16 10.88 11.04
CA THR A 36 -9.99 9.44 10.81
C THR A 36 -8.96 9.18 9.71
N ILE A 37 -9.02 9.94 8.61
CA ILE A 37 -8.04 9.87 7.51
C ILE A 37 -6.65 10.25 8.01
N ALA A 38 -6.53 11.33 8.80
CA ALA A 38 -5.27 11.74 9.40
C ALA A 38 -4.69 10.67 10.34
N ASN A 39 -5.52 10.06 11.20
CA ASN A 39 -5.10 8.97 12.08
C ASN A 39 -4.65 7.72 11.32
N VAL A 40 -5.33 7.39 10.20
CA VAL A 40 -4.91 6.29 9.32
C VAL A 40 -3.60 6.63 8.61
N ALA A 41 -3.44 7.87 8.12
CA ALA A 41 -2.21 8.35 7.49
C ALA A 41 -1.04 8.39 8.47
N GLU A 42 -1.26 8.78 9.73
CA GLU A 42 -0.25 8.78 10.79
C GLU A 42 0.14 7.34 11.20
N MET A 43 -0.83 6.42 11.30
CA MET A 43 -0.54 5.00 11.50
C MET A 43 0.25 4.39 10.33
N ILE A 44 0.04 4.86 9.09
CA ILE A 44 0.82 4.45 7.92
C ILE A 44 2.21 5.10 7.93
N GLY A 45 2.31 6.40 8.24
CA GLY A 45 3.56 7.16 8.26
C GLY A 45 4.52 6.74 9.38
N HIS A 46 4.00 6.39 10.56
CA HIS A 46 4.82 5.82 11.65
C HIS A 46 5.39 4.42 11.32
N ILE A 47 4.88 3.75 10.28
CA ILE A 47 5.43 2.47 9.80
C ILE A 47 6.60 2.70 8.82
N GLU A 48 6.72 3.86 8.19
CA GLU A 48 7.71 4.12 7.13
C GLU A 48 9.04 4.73 7.63
N VAL A 49 9.12 5.23 8.86
CA VAL A 49 10.31 5.99 9.34
C VAL A 49 11.32 5.15 10.17
N ALA A 50 11.01 3.90 10.52
CA ALA A 50 11.88 3.09 11.40
C ALA A 50 12.95 2.25 10.67
N GLU A 51 12.99 2.22 9.34
CA GLU A 51 13.89 1.33 8.60
C GLU A 51 14.88 2.10 7.70
N GLN A 52 15.69 2.97 8.30
CA GLN A 52 16.93 3.42 7.68
C GLN A 52 18.11 3.22 8.60
N ARG A 53 18.82 2.11 8.36
CA ARG A 53 20.29 1.93 8.36
C ARG A 53 20.65 0.57 8.93
N VAL A 54 20.89 -0.39 8.04
CA VAL A 54 21.90 -1.43 8.30
C VAL A 54 22.72 -1.60 7.04
N SER A 55 23.94 -1.08 7.09
CA SER A 55 25.01 -1.40 6.14
C SER A 55 25.66 -2.74 6.51
N ALA A 56 26.12 -3.43 5.46
CA ALA A 56 27.20 -4.43 5.41
C ALA A 56 26.89 -5.89 5.82
N SER A 57 26.76 -6.75 4.80
CA SER A 57 27.64 -7.92 4.53
C SER A 57 27.03 -8.79 3.42
N GLN A 58 27.84 -9.21 2.45
CA GLN A 58 27.44 -9.85 1.19
C GLN A 58 27.00 -11.33 1.35
N SER A 59 25.93 -11.56 2.10
CA SER A 59 24.96 -12.59 1.74
C SER A 59 23.85 -11.85 1.01
N ALA A 60 23.47 -12.27 -0.19
CA ALA A 60 22.44 -11.57 -0.96
C ALA A 60 21.09 -11.72 -0.23
N THR A 61 20.80 -10.79 0.68
CA THR A 61 19.55 -10.78 1.45
C THR A 61 18.40 -10.58 0.50
N LEU A 62 17.46 -11.52 0.49
CA LEU A 62 16.25 -11.44 -0.31
C LEU A 62 15.30 -10.42 0.33
N ASN A 63 14.96 -9.40 -0.45
CA ASN A 63 14.04 -8.32 -0.10
C ASN A 63 12.69 -8.53 -0.78
N TYR A 64 11.65 -7.89 -0.26
CA TYR A 64 10.32 -7.88 -0.88
C TYR A 64 10.13 -6.57 -1.64
N PHE A 65 9.50 -6.65 -2.80
CA PHE A 65 9.19 -5.53 -3.66
C PHE A 65 7.71 -5.58 -4.04
N GLN A 66 7.04 -4.42 -3.99
CA GLN A 66 5.73 -4.22 -4.57
C GLN A 66 5.92 -3.51 -5.91
N CYS A 67 5.30 -4.08 -6.95
CA CYS A 67 5.39 -3.58 -8.32
C CYS A 67 3.98 -3.31 -8.80
N GLN A 68 3.73 -2.09 -9.24
CA GLN A 68 2.43 -1.68 -9.76
C GLN A 68 2.59 -1.17 -11.18
N HIS A 69 1.74 -1.68 -12.06
CA HIS A 69 1.66 -1.27 -13.45
C HIS A 69 0.55 -0.23 -13.67
N LEU A 70 0.65 0.53 -14.75
CA LEU A 70 -0.38 1.50 -15.17
C LEU A 70 -1.75 0.85 -15.43
N ASP A 71 -1.78 -0.41 -15.87
CA ASP A 71 -3.03 -1.17 -16.04
C ASP A 71 -3.67 -1.63 -14.72
N ARG A 72 -3.14 -1.18 -13.58
CA ARG A 72 -3.54 -1.55 -12.22
C ARG A 72 -3.14 -2.97 -11.79
N SER A 73 -2.34 -3.68 -12.57
CA SER A 73 -1.75 -4.94 -12.12
C SER A 73 -0.76 -4.71 -10.98
N VAL A 74 -0.81 -5.57 -9.97
CA VAL A 74 0.06 -5.50 -8.77
C VAL A 74 0.78 -6.82 -8.59
N TYR A 75 2.08 -6.78 -8.33
CA TYR A 75 2.91 -7.95 -8.08
C TYR A 75 3.70 -7.75 -6.79
N ILE A 76 3.79 -8.82 -6.01
CA ILE A 76 4.67 -8.92 -4.85
C ILE A 76 5.80 -9.87 -5.23
N VAL A 77 7.01 -9.34 -5.29
CA VAL A 77 8.20 -10.07 -5.75
C VAL A 77 9.21 -10.15 -4.62
N ARG A 78 9.84 -11.31 -4.43
CA ARG A 78 10.99 -11.47 -3.52
C ARG A 78 12.25 -11.69 -4.33
N THR A 79 13.24 -10.83 -4.17
CA THR A 79 14.51 -10.87 -4.92
C THR A 79 15.62 -10.12 -4.21
N THR A 80 16.86 -10.27 -4.67
CA THR A 80 18.04 -9.61 -4.11
C THR A 80 18.15 -8.13 -4.52
N SER A 81 17.49 -7.70 -5.61
CA SER A 81 17.60 -6.33 -6.15
C SER A 81 16.36 -5.92 -6.95
N ALA A 82 16.00 -4.64 -6.88
CA ALA A 82 14.93 -4.05 -7.69
C ALA A 82 15.15 -4.24 -9.20
N GLN A 83 16.40 -4.30 -9.66
CA GLN A 83 16.73 -4.47 -11.09
C GLN A 83 16.29 -5.83 -11.64
N LYS A 84 16.28 -6.87 -10.80
CA LYS A 84 15.89 -8.23 -11.19
C LYS A 84 14.38 -8.41 -11.25
N VAL A 85 13.62 -7.55 -10.58
CA VAL A 85 12.15 -7.59 -10.55
C VAL A 85 11.61 -7.65 -11.97
N ALA A 86 12.15 -6.82 -12.86
CA ALA A 86 11.65 -6.76 -14.22
C ALA A 86 11.84 -8.09 -14.97
N THR A 87 13.02 -8.69 -14.81
CA THR A 87 13.32 -10.02 -15.37
C THR A 87 12.44 -11.12 -14.77
N ILE A 88 12.12 -11.05 -13.48
CA ILE A 88 11.29 -12.04 -12.77
C ILE A 88 9.84 -12.00 -13.23
N ILE A 89 9.29 -10.80 -13.46
CA ILE A 89 7.90 -10.65 -13.95
C ILE A 89 7.77 -11.12 -15.41
N GLY A 90 8.87 -11.16 -16.16
CA GLY A 90 8.91 -11.77 -17.50
C GLY A 90 8.15 -11.01 -18.58
N LYS A 91 7.67 -9.80 -18.27
CA LYS A 91 7.11 -8.87 -19.26
C LYS A 91 8.24 -7.95 -19.74
N THR A 92 8.16 -7.49 -20.99
CA THR A 92 9.01 -6.39 -21.48
C THR A 92 8.50 -5.14 -20.79
N LEU A 93 8.95 -4.93 -19.55
CA LEU A 93 8.47 -3.85 -18.71
C LEU A 93 9.17 -2.59 -19.18
N ASP A 94 8.44 -1.68 -19.81
CA ASP A 94 8.91 -0.31 -19.92
C ASP A 94 9.03 0.24 -18.49
N PRO A 95 10.24 0.57 -18.00
CA PRO A 95 10.42 1.04 -16.62
C PRO A 95 9.57 2.28 -16.30
N SER A 96 9.15 3.04 -17.32
CA SER A 96 8.30 4.22 -17.15
C SER A 96 6.85 3.89 -16.77
N GLU A 97 6.40 2.65 -17.03
CA GLU A 97 5.03 2.20 -16.76
C GLU A 97 4.90 1.50 -15.39
N TRP A 98 6.02 1.36 -14.66
CA TRP A 98 6.09 0.57 -13.44
C TRP A 98 6.60 1.35 -12.25
N ILE A 99 5.84 1.29 -11.15
CA ILE A 99 6.29 1.76 -9.86
C ILE A 99 6.75 0.54 -9.07
N THR A 100 8.06 0.47 -8.79
CA THR A 100 8.67 -0.58 -7.96
C THR A 100 9.18 0.03 -6.67
N ILE A 101 8.67 -0.46 -5.54
CA ILE A 101 9.10 -0.04 -4.20
C ILE A 101 9.55 -1.24 -3.39
N GLN A 102 10.64 -1.10 -2.65
CA GLN A 102 11.03 -2.09 -1.65
C GLN A 102 10.08 -1.97 -0.45
N ILE A 103 9.62 -3.11 0.06
CA ILE A 103 8.70 -3.19 1.19
C ILE A 103 9.21 -4.17 2.25
N THR A 104 8.75 -3.99 3.47
CA THR A 104 9.07 -4.89 4.58
C THR A 104 8.38 -6.23 4.40
N ALA A 105 8.93 -7.29 5.01
CA ALA A 105 8.29 -8.62 5.00
C ALA A 105 6.87 -8.58 5.61
N LYS A 106 6.66 -7.75 6.65
CA LYS A 106 5.35 -7.56 7.28
C LYS A 106 4.35 -6.94 6.30
N ARG A 107 4.75 -5.92 5.55
CA ARG A 107 3.92 -5.28 4.51
C ARG A 107 3.61 -6.28 3.39
N ALA A 108 4.60 -7.05 2.95
CA ALA A 108 4.42 -8.08 1.93
C ALA A 108 3.39 -9.14 2.36
N PHE A 109 3.47 -9.64 3.59
CA PHE A 109 2.52 -10.64 4.10
C PHE A 109 1.08 -10.11 4.17
N ARG A 110 0.88 -8.86 4.58
CA ARG A 110 -0.45 -8.24 4.53
C ARG A 110 -0.99 -8.13 3.11
N LEU A 111 -0.14 -7.72 2.16
CA LEU A 111 -0.54 -7.63 0.75
C LEU A 111 -0.88 -9.02 0.19
N ILE A 112 -0.13 -10.06 0.55
CA ILE A 112 -0.42 -11.44 0.17
C ILE A 112 -1.78 -11.90 0.72
N GLU A 113 -2.11 -11.56 1.98
CA GLU A 113 -3.44 -11.86 2.55
C GLU A 113 -4.56 -11.16 1.81
N LEU A 114 -4.35 -9.90 1.39
CA LEU A 114 -5.33 -9.12 0.66
C LEU A 114 -5.54 -9.63 -0.78
N LEU A 115 -4.46 -10.01 -1.46
CA LEU A 115 -4.49 -10.42 -2.87
C LEU A 115 -4.92 -11.88 -3.02
N ASP A 116 -4.42 -12.78 -2.17
CA ASP A 116 -4.61 -14.23 -2.31
C ASP A 116 -5.70 -14.79 -1.37
N GLY A 117 -6.26 -13.97 -0.48
CA GLY A 117 -7.32 -14.36 0.45
C GLY A 117 -6.94 -15.59 1.28
N SER A 118 -7.77 -16.64 1.20
CA SER A 118 -7.58 -17.90 1.94
C SER A 118 -6.28 -18.63 1.60
N HIS A 119 -5.71 -18.43 0.41
CA HIS A 119 -4.43 -19.01 0.00
C HIS A 119 -3.23 -18.22 0.53
N GLY A 120 -3.43 -16.98 0.98
CA GLY A 120 -2.36 -16.10 1.47
C GLY A 120 -1.66 -16.68 2.71
N THR A 121 -2.40 -17.25 3.66
CA THR A 121 -1.84 -17.81 4.90
C THR A 121 -0.88 -18.99 4.63
N GLN A 122 -1.19 -19.82 3.64
CA GLN A 122 -0.34 -20.96 3.24
C GLN A 122 0.94 -20.46 2.57
N LYS A 123 0.83 -19.49 1.65
CA LYS A 123 2.01 -18.86 1.02
C LYS A 123 2.91 -18.18 2.03
N ILE A 124 2.35 -17.46 3.00
CA ILE A 124 3.14 -16.82 4.07
C ILE A 124 3.88 -17.87 4.91
N SER A 125 3.19 -18.97 5.26
CA SER A 125 3.81 -20.08 6.00
C SER A 125 4.97 -20.70 5.23
N PHE A 126 4.78 -20.91 3.91
CA PHE A 126 5.85 -21.36 3.01
C PHE A 126 7.03 -20.38 2.98
N LEU A 127 6.79 -19.08 2.84
CA LEU A 127 7.86 -18.06 2.77
C LEU A 127 8.64 -17.91 4.07
N LYS A 128 7.99 -18.09 5.22
CA LYS A 128 8.64 -18.16 6.53
C LYS A 128 9.56 -19.38 6.65
N GLY A 129 9.14 -20.52 6.11
CA GLY A 129 9.93 -21.76 6.09
C GLY A 129 11.00 -21.81 5.00
N ASN A 130 10.83 -21.06 3.91
CA ASN A 130 11.73 -21.03 2.76
C ASN A 130 12.33 -19.65 2.56
N GLN A 131 13.44 -19.39 3.25
CA GLN A 131 14.14 -18.11 3.17
C GLN A 131 14.86 -17.86 1.86
N LYS A 132 15.03 -18.87 0.99
CA LYS A 132 15.78 -18.78 -0.27
C LYS A 132 14.90 -18.59 -1.50
N PHE A 133 13.58 -18.60 -1.35
CA PHE A 133 12.67 -18.44 -2.47
C PHE A 133 12.81 -17.03 -3.09
N GLU A 134 13.14 -16.98 -4.37
CA GLU A 134 13.20 -15.78 -5.20
C GLU A 134 12.19 -15.94 -6.35
N GLY A 135 11.33 -14.94 -6.55
CA GLY A 135 10.27 -15.00 -7.56
C GLY A 135 9.03 -14.17 -7.21
N ILE A 136 8.01 -14.28 -8.08
CA ILE A 136 6.69 -13.70 -7.84
C ILE A 136 5.99 -14.53 -6.75
N ILE A 137 5.50 -13.84 -5.72
CA ILE A 137 4.79 -14.45 -4.59
C ILE A 137 3.28 -14.39 -4.81
N SER A 138 2.80 -13.21 -5.20
CA SER A 138 1.40 -12.92 -5.43
C SER A 138 1.30 -11.89 -6.53
N SER A 139 0.21 -11.98 -7.29
CA SER A 139 -0.09 -11.09 -8.39
C SER A 139 -1.59 -10.90 -8.50
N LEU A 140 -1.99 -9.69 -8.82
CA LEU A 140 -3.33 -9.34 -9.28
C LEU A 140 -3.17 -8.71 -10.65
N GLU A 141 -3.72 -9.35 -11.67
CA GLU A 141 -3.73 -8.85 -13.03
C GLU A 141 -5.13 -8.30 -13.34
N SER A 142 -5.19 -7.20 -14.09
CA SER A 142 -6.45 -6.61 -14.55
C SER A 142 -6.99 -7.28 -15.80
#